data_AF-A0ABD2WQS1-F1
#
_entry.id   AF-A0ABD2WQS1-F1
#
_cell.length_a   1.000
_cell.length_b   1.000
_cell.length_c   1.000
_cell.angle_alpha   90.00
_cell.angle_beta   90.00
_cell.angle_gamma   90.00
#
_symmetry.space_group_name_H-M   'P 1'
#
loop_
_entity.id
_entity.type
_entity.pdbx_description
1 polymer ?
#
loop_
_entity_poly.entity_id
_entity_poly.type
_entity_poly.pdbx_seq_one_letter_code
_entity_poly.pdbx_strand_id
1 'polypeptide(L)'
;MHNDQEDTQKCTIEIKDLPVEVFLHICSFLDECTLIHSLSLTCKQFHQILNDDSIWRARIRQTWPNVTYPISPHVDDDNFFWKRSCITVQKRKKLWMKTDVRKIHLENVHYSTIDGLLLMHKGETCVSGGRDRSLAISRLPNEERLQCESTIQSNAHKGWIWGLTSIEDTIFSCSWDGKVKSWAIVETGLRCLTTYAPIQTGALLCIASCSDLRYFATGSFCQKVFVYDPRNGDEPIFKYKPHKRSVIRVSMNLNYIISASEDRTVSIWDQRAGKTLQNNEVSKDSFIMSMCMQNNVVYVGDNLANIHVLDEKKMFEPVKTYKTEHKKSITGIHVDAGCLITSSLDRTVKISSPTDPPTLLSEFEFKNGEIASIGFLNETLAISGTDDIEIWQLAYKSKC
;
A
#
# COMPACT_ATOMS: atom_id res chain seq x y z
N MET A 1 -48.52 47.33 -42.09
CA MET A 1 -49.03 47.19 -40.71
C MET A 1 -49.64 45.80 -40.63
N HIS A 2 -49.17 44.80 -39.90
CA HIS A 2 -48.04 44.64 -38.98
C HIS A 2 -47.40 43.27 -39.31
N ASN A 3 -46.07 43.22 -39.33
CA ASN A 3 -45.34 41.96 -39.20
C ASN A 3 -45.40 41.58 -37.73
N ASP A 4 -46.09 40.49 -37.40
CA ASP A 4 -45.93 39.82 -36.12
C ASP A 4 -44.56 39.13 -36.15
N GLN A 5 -43.56 39.83 -35.62
CA GLN A 5 -42.31 39.21 -35.19
C GLN A 5 -42.64 38.36 -33.97
N GLU A 6 -42.94 37.07 -34.20
CA GLU A 6 -42.80 36.07 -33.15
C GLU A 6 -41.32 36.03 -32.74
N ASP A 7 -41.01 36.73 -31.65
CA ASP A 7 -39.81 36.53 -30.86
C ASP A 7 -39.81 35.07 -30.40
N THR A 8 -39.23 34.20 -31.22
CA THR A 8 -38.77 32.88 -30.81
C THR A 8 -37.58 33.10 -29.89
N GLN A 9 -37.88 33.51 -28.66
CA GLN A 9 -36.95 33.49 -27.56
C GLN A 9 -36.61 32.03 -27.32
N LYS A 10 -35.58 31.54 -28.02
CA LYS A 10 -34.96 30.25 -27.77
C LYS A 10 -34.57 30.27 -26.29
N CYS A 11 -35.43 29.69 -25.45
CA CYS A 11 -35.09 29.37 -24.08
C CYS A 11 -33.98 28.32 -24.15
N THR A 12 -32.75 28.79 -24.28
CA THR A 12 -31.57 27.97 -24.09
C THR A 12 -31.50 27.68 -22.61
N ILE A 13 -32.12 26.58 -22.18
CA ILE A 13 -32.01 26.08 -20.82
C ILE A 13 -30.53 25.79 -20.58
N GLU A 14 -29.88 26.59 -19.74
CA GLU A 14 -28.50 26.35 -19.38
C GLU A 14 -28.42 25.26 -18.32
N ILE A 15 -27.30 24.53 -18.28
CA ILE A 15 -27.06 23.48 -17.28
C ILE A 15 -27.13 24.04 -15.84
N LYS A 16 -26.92 25.35 -15.66
CA LYS A 16 -27.01 26.06 -14.37
C LYS A 16 -28.44 26.19 -13.85
N ASP A 17 -29.42 26.17 -14.76
CA ASP A 17 -30.83 26.36 -14.43
C ASP A 17 -31.50 25.03 -14.06
N LEU A 18 -30.77 23.91 -14.19
CA LEU A 18 -31.25 22.58 -13.81
C LEU A 18 -31.30 22.44 -12.29
N PRO A 19 -32.31 21.72 -11.75
CA PRO A 19 -32.28 21.26 -10.37
C PRO A 19 -30.99 20.48 -10.08
N VAL A 20 -30.49 20.62 -8.85
CA VAL A 20 -29.21 20.02 -8.44
C VAL A 20 -29.24 18.51 -8.65
N GLU A 21 -30.37 17.85 -8.43
CA GLU A 21 -30.55 16.41 -8.60
C GLU A 21 -30.34 15.95 -10.05
N VAL A 22 -30.85 16.73 -11.02
CA VAL A 22 -30.69 16.43 -12.45
C VAL A 22 -29.26 16.68 -12.88
N PHE A 23 -28.65 17.77 -12.40
CA PHE A 23 -27.24 18.05 -12.61
C PHE A 23 -26.35 16.92 -12.07
N LEU A 24 -26.63 16.44 -10.85
CA LEU A 24 -25.90 15.31 -10.24
C LEU A 24 -26.09 14.00 -11.02
N HIS A 25 -27.29 13.77 -11.57
CA HIS A 25 -27.51 12.63 -12.44
C HIS A 25 -26.68 12.72 -13.72
N ILE A 26 -26.57 13.89 -14.35
CA ILE A 26 -25.67 14.12 -15.49
C ILE A 26 -24.21 13.86 -15.07
N CYS A 27 -23.79 14.41 -13.92
CA CYS A 27 -22.46 14.17 -13.39
C CYS A 27 -22.15 12.68 -13.17
N SER A 28 -23.15 11.86 -12.83
CA SER A 28 -22.99 10.40 -12.63
C SER A 28 -22.43 9.68 -13.87
N PHE A 29 -22.73 10.18 -15.08
CA PHE A 29 -22.27 9.61 -16.34
C PHE A 29 -20.94 10.17 -16.85
N LEU A 30 -20.46 11.26 -16.28
CA LEU A 30 -19.22 11.91 -16.70
C LEU A 30 -18.02 11.32 -15.98
N ASP A 31 -16.88 11.32 -16.66
CA ASP A 31 -15.59 10.93 -16.09
C ASP A 31 -15.10 11.92 -15.03
N GLU A 32 -14.37 11.41 -14.04
CA GLU A 32 -13.93 12.23 -12.89
C GLU A 32 -12.97 13.35 -13.30
N CYS A 33 -12.10 13.10 -14.29
CA CYS A 33 -11.23 14.12 -14.87
C CYS A 33 -12.04 15.28 -15.46
N THR A 34 -13.14 14.96 -16.15
CA THR A 34 -14.06 15.96 -16.71
C THR A 34 -14.75 16.72 -15.59
N LEU A 35 -15.26 16.03 -14.56
CA LEU A 35 -15.90 16.68 -13.41
C LEU A 35 -14.95 17.66 -12.71
N ILE A 36 -13.69 17.27 -12.49
CA ILE A 36 -12.76 18.05 -11.67
C ILE A 36 -12.03 19.10 -12.50
N HIS A 37 -11.43 18.73 -13.63
CA HIS A 37 -10.58 19.64 -14.40
C HIS A 37 -11.34 20.48 -15.42
N SER A 38 -12.59 20.14 -15.73
CA SER A 38 -13.42 20.98 -16.60
C SER A 38 -14.60 21.59 -15.84
N LEU A 39 -15.54 20.79 -15.34
CA LEU A 39 -16.79 21.31 -14.77
C LEU A 39 -16.58 22.14 -13.51
N SER A 40 -15.69 21.72 -12.59
CA SER A 40 -15.43 22.50 -11.38
C SER A 40 -14.75 23.86 -11.62
N LEU A 41 -14.18 24.08 -12.81
CA LEU A 41 -13.55 25.34 -13.22
C LEU A 41 -14.47 26.23 -14.06
N THR A 42 -15.58 25.70 -14.57
CA THR A 42 -16.49 26.46 -15.45
C THR A 42 -17.30 27.52 -14.72
N CYS A 43 -17.78 27.26 -13.49
CA CYS A 43 -18.53 28.24 -12.72
C CYS A 43 -18.45 28.00 -11.20
N LYS A 44 -18.69 29.06 -10.42
CA LYS A 44 -18.65 29.02 -8.94
C LYS A 44 -19.69 28.07 -8.35
N GLN A 45 -20.87 27.97 -8.95
CA GLN A 45 -21.94 27.09 -8.49
C GLN A 45 -21.56 25.62 -8.65
N PHE A 46 -21.05 25.21 -9.82
CA PHE A 46 -20.57 23.85 -10.04
C PHE A 46 -19.36 23.53 -9.18
N HIS A 47 -18.48 24.51 -8.94
CA HIS A 47 -17.38 24.35 -7.99
C HIS A 47 -17.89 24.04 -6.58
N GLN A 48 -18.84 24.81 -6.07
CA GLN A 48 -19.43 24.60 -4.73
C GLN A 48 -20.14 23.26 -4.63
N ILE A 49 -20.92 22.88 -5.65
CA ILE A 49 -21.60 21.58 -5.70
C ILE A 49 -20.55 20.47 -5.67
N LEU A 50 -19.58 20.44 -6.61
CA LEU A 50 -18.58 19.37 -6.69
C LEU A 50 -17.57 19.33 -5.55
N ASN A 51 -17.56 20.33 -4.67
CA ASN A 51 -16.76 20.35 -3.45
C ASN A 51 -17.49 19.73 -2.25
N ASP A 52 -18.78 19.41 -2.38
CA ASP A 52 -19.52 18.67 -1.36
C ASP A 52 -19.18 17.17 -1.42
N ASP A 53 -18.75 16.62 -0.28
CA ASP A 53 -18.41 15.20 -0.12
C ASP A 53 -19.63 14.29 -0.24
N SER A 54 -20.84 14.80 0.03
CA SER A 54 -22.09 14.03 -0.05
C SER A 54 -22.31 13.40 -1.44
N ILE A 55 -21.87 14.10 -2.49
CA ILE A 55 -21.98 13.67 -3.89
C ILE A 55 -21.02 12.53 -4.18
N TRP A 56 -19.78 12.65 -3.73
CA TRP A 56 -18.75 11.64 -3.94
C TRP A 56 -19.11 10.36 -3.16
N ARG A 57 -19.72 10.49 -1.97
CA ARG A 57 -20.32 9.38 -1.22
C ARG A 57 -21.44 8.71 -2.01
N ALA A 58 -22.39 9.49 -2.53
CA ALA A 58 -23.50 8.95 -3.32
C ALA A 58 -23.00 8.23 -4.58
N ARG A 59 -21.98 8.76 -5.25
CA ARG A 59 -21.37 8.15 -6.44
C ARG A 59 -20.65 6.82 -6.14
N ILE A 60 -19.93 6.72 -5.02
CA ILE A 60 -19.34 5.44 -4.59
C ILE A 60 -20.44 4.43 -4.26
N ARG A 61 -21.50 4.84 -3.56
CA ARG A 61 -22.66 3.99 -3.27
C ARG A 61 -23.37 3.51 -4.54
N GLN A 62 -23.51 4.37 -5.55
CA GLN A 62 -24.04 3.95 -6.85
C GLN A 62 -23.12 2.95 -7.57
N THR A 63 -21.80 3.09 -7.40
CA THR A 63 -20.82 2.17 -8.00
C THR A 63 -20.90 0.77 -7.39
N TRP A 64 -21.28 0.67 -6.11
CA TRP A 64 -21.48 -0.59 -5.37
C TRP A 64 -22.78 -0.54 -4.55
N PRO A 65 -23.94 -0.84 -5.16
CA PRO A 65 -25.26 -0.54 -4.57
C PRO A 65 -25.59 -1.22 -3.22
N ASN A 66 -24.83 -2.23 -2.79
CA ASN A 66 -25.14 -3.04 -1.60
C ASN A 66 -23.93 -3.28 -0.67
N VAL A 67 -22.85 -2.53 -0.86
CA VAL A 67 -21.56 -2.82 -0.21
C VAL A 67 -21.09 -1.60 0.55
N THR A 68 -20.52 -1.79 1.75
CA THR A 68 -19.98 -0.66 2.52
C THR A 68 -18.56 -0.32 2.05
N TYR A 69 -18.30 0.96 1.87
CA TYR A 69 -16.99 1.50 1.53
C TYR A 69 -16.67 2.69 2.45
N PRO A 70 -15.47 2.76 3.02
CA PRO A 70 -14.40 1.74 3.00
C PRO A 70 -14.71 0.51 3.89
N ILE A 71 -13.88 -0.55 3.82
CA ILE A 71 -14.06 -1.83 4.55
C ILE A 71 -14.34 -1.65 6.05
N SER A 72 -13.68 -0.67 6.69
CA SER A 72 -14.15 -0.15 7.98
C SER A 72 -14.88 1.18 7.77
N PRO A 73 -16.18 1.26 8.09
CA PRO A 73 -16.97 2.49 7.99
C PRO A 73 -16.62 3.52 9.08
N HIS A 74 -15.66 3.23 9.94
CA HIS A 74 -15.30 4.05 11.10
C HIS A 74 -14.12 4.99 10.87
N VAL A 75 -13.58 5.07 9.65
CA VAL A 75 -12.66 6.17 9.31
C VAL A 75 -13.42 7.48 9.57
N ASP A 76 -12.89 8.35 10.43
CA ASP A 76 -13.54 9.63 10.73
C ASP A 76 -13.82 10.36 9.42
N ASP A 77 -15.11 10.57 9.14
CA ASP A 77 -15.62 11.09 7.87
C ASP A 77 -14.99 12.45 7.52
N ASP A 78 -14.55 13.20 8.52
CA ASP A 78 -13.93 14.52 8.40
C ASP A 78 -12.50 14.48 7.84
N ASN A 79 -11.81 13.34 7.96
CA ASN A 79 -10.45 13.15 7.45
C ASN A 79 -10.39 12.27 6.19
N PHE A 80 -11.52 11.72 5.75
CA PHE A 80 -11.58 10.90 4.55
C PHE A 80 -11.91 11.74 3.32
N PHE A 81 -10.93 11.91 2.43
CA PHE A 81 -11.09 12.67 1.19
C PHE A 81 -11.95 11.90 0.17
N TRP A 82 -13.27 11.95 0.33
CA TRP A 82 -14.25 11.23 -0.49
C TRP A 82 -14.07 11.47 -1.99
N LYS A 83 -13.82 12.72 -2.39
CA LYS A 83 -13.49 13.09 -3.76
C LYS A 83 -12.29 12.34 -4.31
N ARG A 84 -11.17 12.34 -3.59
CA ARG A 84 -9.93 11.65 -4.00
C ARG A 84 -10.13 10.14 -4.06
N SER A 85 -10.76 9.58 -3.03
CA SER A 85 -11.07 8.15 -2.94
C SER A 85 -11.95 7.67 -4.09
N CYS A 86 -12.97 8.43 -4.47
CA CYS A 86 -13.83 8.09 -5.60
C CYS A 86 -13.06 8.06 -6.93
N ILE A 87 -12.21 9.05 -7.18
CA ILE A 87 -11.34 9.09 -8.36
C ILE A 87 -10.41 7.87 -8.36
N THR A 88 -9.75 7.59 -7.23
CA THR A 88 -8.81 6.47 -7.11
C THR A 88 -9.52 5.13 -7.33
N VAL A 89 -10.71 4.93 -6.75
CA VAL A 89 -11.55 3.75 -6.98
C VAL A 89 -11.90 3.59 -8.45
N GLN A 90 -12.45 4.64 -9.08
CA GLN A 90 -12.93 4.56 -10.46
C GLN A 90 -11.78 4.37 -11.45
N LYS A 91 -10.69 5.13 -11.28
CA LYS A 91 -9.45 4.98 -12.05
C LYS A 91 -8.92 3.55 -11.93
N ARG A 92 -8.82 3.00 -10.72
CA ARG A 92 -8.27 1.65 -10.51
C ARG A 92 -9.17 0.54 -10.98
N LYS A 93 -10.49 0.67 -10.79
CA LYS A 93 -11.45 -0.28 -11.35
C LYS A 93 -11.30 -0.34 -12.88
N LYS A 94 -11.20 0.82 -13.54
CA LYS A 94 -10.93 0.90 -14.99
C LYS A 94 -9.58 0.29 -15.37
N LEU A 95 -8.53 0.54 -14.59
CA LEU A 95 -7.18 0.03 -14.87
C LEU A 95 -7.09 -1.49 -14.70
N TRP A 96 -7.61 -2.04 -13.59
CA TRP A 96 -7.53 -3.47 -13.29
C TRP A 96 -8.50 -4.34 -14.09
N MET A 97 -9.60 -3.75 -14.59
CA MET A 97 -10.47 -4.43 -15.56
C MET A 97 -9.87 -4.48 -16.97
N LYS A 98 -8.93 -3.58 -17.30
CA LYS A 98 -8.21 -3.63 -18.58
C LYS A 98 -7.05 -4.62 -18.46
N THR A 99 -6.94 -5.53 -19.42
CA THR A 99 -5.89 -6.56 -19.46
C THR A 99 -4.52 -6.04 -19.90
N ASP A 100 -4.46 -4.81 -20.41
CA ASP A 100 -3.23 -4.21 -20.94
C ASP A 100 -2.36 -3.63 -19.82
N VAL A 101 -1.69 -4.54 -19.11
CA VAL A 101 -0.66 -4.22 -18.11
C VAL A 101 0.71 -4.33 -18.76
N ARG A 102 1.53 -3.27 -18.68
CA ARG A 102 2.93 -3.34 -19.14
C ARG A 102 3.72 -4.15 -18.12
N LYS A 103 4.15 -5.35 -18.51
CA LYS A 103 4.97 -6.23 -17.68
C LYS A 103 6.44 -6.07 -18.02
N ILE A 104 7.24 -5.73 -17.02
CA ILE A 104 8.69 -5.65 -17.09
C ILE A 104 9.23 -6.79 -16.23
N HIS A 105 10.07 -7.63 -16.80
CA HIS A 105 10.71 -8.73 -16.09
C HIS A 105 12.15 -8.32 -15.81
N LEU A 106 12.54 -8.36 -14.54
CA LEU A 106 13.92 -8.18 -14.12
C LEU A 106 14.48 -9.56 -13.76
N GLU A 107 15.15 -10.17 -14.74
CA GLU A 107 15.77 -11.49 -14.59
C GLU A 107 17.18 -11.37 -14.01
N ASN A 108 17.62 -12.41 -13.27
CA ASN A 108 18.97 -12.55 -12.74
C ASN A 108 19.45 -11.38 -11.85
N VAL A 109 18.54 -10.71 -11.15
CA VAL A 109 18.89 -9.66 -10.18
C VAL A 109 19.47 -10.27 -8.90
N HIS A 110 18.90 -11.39 -8.46
CA HIS A 110 19.34 -12.16 -7.31
C HIS A 110 19.45 -13.64 -7.67
N TYR A 111 20.28 -14.39 -6.94
CA TYR A 111 20.44 -15.84 -7.12
C TYR A 111 19.63 -16.67 -6.10
N SER A 112 18.71 -16.01 -5.38
CA SER A 112 17.90 -16.62 -4.32
C SER A 112 16.71 -15.72 -3.99
N THR A 113 15.80 -16.23 -3.15
CA THR A 113 14.50 -15.63 -2.87
C THR A 113 14.60 -14.18 -2.41
N ILE A 114 13.68 -13.37 -2.92
CA ILE A 114 13.66 -11.93 -2.74
C ILE A 114 12.55 -11.58 -1.76
N ASP A 115 12.88 -11.57 -0.47
CA ASP A 115 11.93 -11.28 0.61
C ASP A 115 11.77 -9.76 0.84
N GLY A 116 12.81 -8.97 0.57
CA GLY A 116 12.79 -7.52 0.66
C GLY A 116 12.46 -6.87 -0.68
N LEU A 117 11.36 -6.14 -0.77
CA LEU A 117 10.96 -5.40 -1.97
C LEU A 117 10.41 -4.02 -1.59
N LEU A 118 10.88 -2.97 -2.25
CA LEU A 118 10.50 -1.60 -1.98
C LEU A 118 10.43 -0.78 -3.27
N LEU A 119 9.31 -0.09 -3.48
CA LEU A 119 9.19 0.92 -4.53
C LEU A 119 9.41 2.32 -3.93
N MET A 120 10.15 3.15 -4.65
CA MET A 120 10.48 4.53 -4.28
C MET A 120 10.25 5.48 -5.47
N HIS A 121 10.38 6.79 -5.22
CA HIS A 121 10.28 7.86 -6.23
C HIS A 121 9.03 7.70 -7.11
N LYS A 122 7.84 7.58 -6.49
CA LYS A 122 6.56 7.40 -7.21
C LYS A 122 6.53 6.17 -8.13
N GLY A 123 7.22 5.10 -7.76
CA GLY A 123 7.20 3.83 -8.49
C GLY A 123 8.17 3.79 -9.67
N GLU A 124 9.15 4.70 -9.73
CA GLU A 124 10.21 4.73 -10.76
C GLU A 124 11.46 3.97 -10.35
N THR A 125 11.66 3.74 -9.05
CA THR A 125 12.82 3.02 -8.51
C THR A 125 12.33 1.82 -7.73
N CYS A 126 12.86 0.65 -8.04
CA CYS A 126 12.63 -0.59 -7.31
C CYS A 126 13.92 -0.96 -6.57
N VAL A 127 13.82 -1.26 -5.28
CA VAL A 127 14.91 -1.77 -4.46
C VAL A 127 14.53 -3.17 -4.01
N SER A 128 15.43 -4.12 -4.22
CA SER A 128 15.24 -5.52 -3.85
C SER A 128 16.38 -6.01 -2.98
N GLY A 129 16.04 -6.89 -2.04
CA GLY A 129 16.96 -7.54 -1.11
C GLY A 129 16.72 -9.03 -1.10
N GLY A 130 17.76 -9.79 -1.41
CA GLY A 130 17.70 -11.24 -1.54
C GLY A 130 18.31 -12.00 -0.36
N ARG A 131 18.03 -13.30 -0.31
CA ARG A 131 18.76 -14.25 0.55
C ARG A 131 20.19 -14.52 0.08
N ASP A 132 20.56 -14.05 -1.10
CA ASP A 132 21.95 -13.99 -1.58
C ASP A 132 22.81 -12.94 -0.84
N ARG A 133 22.20 -12.17 0.08
CA ARG A 133 22.81 -11.12 0.91
C ARG A 133 23.17 -9.85 0.11
N SER A 134 22.65 -9.72 -1.10
CA SER A 134 22.85 -8.56 -1.96
C SER A 134 21.64 -7.63 -1.91
N LEU A 135 21.89 -6.35 -2.16
CA LEU A 135 20.86 -5.35 -2.43
C LEU A 135 20.98 -4.95 -3.89
N ALA A 136 19.87 -4.87 -4.59
CA ALA A 136 19.83 -4.32 -5.94
C ALA A 136 18.91 -3.10 -5.98
N ILE A 137 19.33 -2.10 -6.74
CA ILE A 137 18.52 -0.95 -7.10
C ILE A 137 18.31 -0.96 -8.61
N SER A 138 17.04 -0.95 -9.01
CA SER A 138 16.61 -1.02 -10.39
C SER A 138 15.81 0.23 -10.71
N ARG A 139 16.34 1.07 -11.61
CA ARG A 139 15.61 2.21 -12.16
C ARG A 139 14.73 1.74 -13.30
N LEU A 140 13.45 2.05 -13.19
CA LEU A 140 12.41 1.60 -14.10
C LEU A 140 12.30 2.53 -15.31
N PRO A 141 11.81 2.01 -16.44
CA PRO A 141 11.73 2.78 -17.66
C PRO A 141 10.58 3.78 -17.55
N ASN A 142 10.87 5.03 -17.94
CA ASN A 142 9.94 6.15 -18.00
C ASN A 142 9.92 6.71 -19.43
N GLU A 143 9.12 7.75 -19.69
CA GLU A 143 9.08 8.40 -21.01
C GLU A 143 10.47 8.89 -21.46
N GLU A 144 11.33 9.28 -20.53
CA GLU A 144 12.72 9.70 -20.78
C GLU A 144 13.73 8.54 -20.78
N ARG A 145 13.42 7.41 -20.15
CA ARG A 145 14.34 6.27 -19.97
C ARG A 145 13.75 5.00 -20.57
N LEU A 146 14.32 4.54 -21.68
CA LEU A 146 13.79 3.40 -22.42
C LEU A 146 14.17 2.04 -21.81
N GLN A 147 15.26 1.95 -21.04
CA GLN A 147 15.79 0.70 -20.50
C GLN A 147 15.88 0.71 -18.96
N CYS A 148 15.77 -0.46 -18.36
CA CYS A 148 16.00 -0.65 -16.93
C CYS A 148 17.49 -0.63 -16.63
N GLU A 149 17.90 0.12 -15.62
CA GLU A 149 19.28 0.10 -15.11
C GLU A 149 19.29 -0.52 -13.73
N SER A 150 19.92 -1.68 -13.59
CA SER A 150 20.11 -2.34 -12.30
C SER A 150 21.56 -2.18 -11.83
N THR A 151 21.72 -1.80 -10.57
CA THR A 151 23.02 -1.79 -9.88
C THR A 151 22.92 -2.68 -8.65
N ILE A 152 23.85 -3.63 -8.54
CA ILE A 152 23.86 -4.63 -7.47
C ILE A 152 24.99 -4.32 -6.50
N GLN A 153 24.62 -4.12 -5.24
CA GLN A 153 25.56 -4.08 -4.13
C GLN A 153 25.71 -5.48 -3.54
N SER A 154 26.74 -6.20 -4.00
CA SER A 154 27.07 -7.53 -3.50
C SER A 154 27.55 -7.46 -2.04
N ASN A 155 27.27 -8.52 -1.26
CA ASN A 155 27.62 -8.63 0.17
C ASN A 155 27.21 -7.38 0.99
N ALA A 156 26.03 -6.83 0.70
CA ALA A 156 25.45 -5.74 1.45
C ALA A 156 25.33 -6.09 2.95
N HIS A 157 24.97 -7.34 3.25
CA HIS A 157 24.89 -7.89 4.60
C HIS A 157 25.68 -9.19 4.75
N LYS A 158 25.90 -9.62 6.01
CA LYS A 158 26.51 -10.94 6.30
C LYS A 158 25.49 -12.08 6.32
N GLY A 159 24.19 -11.75 6.31
CA GLY A 159 23.08 -12.69 6.30
C GLY A 159 21.98 -12.26 5.33
N TRP A 160 20.92 -13.06 5.27
CA TRP A 160 19.78 -12.82 4.38
C TRP A 160 19.10 -11.49 4.66
N ILE A 161 18.60 -10.83 3.63
CA ILE A 161 17.85 -9.57 3.76
C ILE A 161 16.37 -9.90 3.74
N TRP A 162 15.66 -9.57 4.81
CA TRP A 162 14.26 -9.96 5.01
C TRP A 162 13.27 -8.83 4.75
N GLY A 163 13.72 -7.59 4.82
CA GLY A 163 12.83 -6.44 4.72
C GLY A 163 13.58 -5.18 4.35
N LEU A 164 12.86 -4.32 3.66
CA LEU A 164 13.32 -3.02 3.19
C LEU A 164 12.28 -1.97 3.53
N THR A 165 12.76 -0.78 3.88
CA THR A 165 11.91 0.40 3.99
C THR A 165 12.69 1.63 3.56
N SER A 166 12.01 2.74 3.37
CA SER A 166 12.65 4.03 3.12
C SER A 166 12.12 5.10 4.05
N ILE A 167 12.98 6.08 4.32
CA ILE A 167 12.60 7.37 4.89
C ILE A 167 13.23 8.39 3.95
N GLU A 168 12.39 9.12 3.23
CA GLU A 168 12.83 10.00 2.14
C GLU A 168 13.67 9.19 1.12
N ASP A 169 14.86 9.66 0.77
CA ASP A 169 15.75 8.99 -0.19
C ASP A 169 16.76 8.03 0.50
N THR A 170 16.59 7.77 1.79
CA THR A 170 17.42 6.82 2.54
C THR A 170 16.71 5.47 2.66
N ILE A 171 17.38 4.42 2.21
CA ILE A 171 16.89 3.03 2.29
C ILE A 171 17.40 2.39 3.58
N PHE A 172 16.56 1.64 4.27
CA PHE A 172 16.95 0.83 5.41
C PHE A 172 16.70 -0.65 5.11
N SER A 173 17.71 -1.48 5.34
CA SER A 173 17.65 -2.93 5.13
C SER A 173 17.82 -3.67 6.45
N CYS A 174 16.92 -4.60 6.74
CA CYS A 174 17.03 -5.49 7.90
C CYS A 174 17.47 -6.90 7.48
N SER A 175 18.39 -7.49 8.26
CA SER A 175 19.02 -8.75 7.91
C SER A 175 19.03 -9.78 9.05
N TRP A 176 19.18 -11.04 8.65
CA TRP A 176 19.46 -12.18 9.52
C TRP A 176 20.76 -12.01 10.34
N ASP A 177 21.69 -11.16 9.90
CA ASP A 177 22.90 -10.82 10.68
C ASP A 177 22.62 -10.00 11.95
N GLY A 178 21.36 -9.66 12.21
CA GLY A 178 20.93 -8.93 13.40
C GLY A 178 21.13 -7.43 13.29
N LYS A 179 21.52 -6.91 12.12
CA LYS A 179 21.82 -5.49 11.90
C LYS A 179 20.82 -4.86 10.94
N VAL A 180 20.61 -3.56 11.13
CA VAL A 180 19.98 -2.69 10.13
C VAL A 180 21.08 -1.85 9.50
N LYS A 181 21.06 -1.70 8.17
CA LYS A 181 21.95 -0.77 7.48
C LYS A 181 21.13 0.29 6.77
N SER A 182 21.61 1.54 6.80
CA SER A 182 21.08 2.61 5.98
C SER A 182 21.93 2.82 4.73
N TRP A 183 21.28 3.15 3.63
CA TRP A 183 21.89 3.30 2.32
C TRP A 183 21.42 4.60 1.67
N ALA A 184 22.38 5.37 1.16
CA ALA A 184 22.11 6.47 0.24
C ALA A 184 22.12 5.95 -1.20
N ILE A 185 21.19 6.47 -1.99
CA ILE A 185 21.17 6.28 -3.44
C ILE A 185 22.15 7.30 -4.05
N VAL A 186 23.16 6.80 -4.76
CA VAL A 186 24.17 7.61 -5.45
C VAL A 186 24.13 7.26 -6.94
N GLU A 187 24.65 8.11 -7.82
CA GLU A 187 24.70 7.85 -9.27
C GLU A 187 25.34 6.50 -9.61
N THR A 188 26.33 6.07 -8.84
CA THR A 188 27.07 4.81 -9.04
C THR A 188 26.47 3.61 -8.28
N GLY A 189 25.29 3.74 -7.66
CA GLY A 189 24.63 2.64 -6.94
C GLY A 189 24.26 2.98 -5.50
N LEU A 190 24.53 2.07 -4.56
CA LEU A 190 24.16 2.18 -3.15
C LEU A 190 25.39 2.37 -2.27
N ARG A 191 25.38 3.41 -1.43
CA ARG A 191 26.43 3.66 -0.44
C ARG A 191 25.89 3.41 0.97
N CYS A 192 26.52 2.51 1.71
CA CYS A 192 26.23 2.30 3.13
C CYS A 192 26.59 3.56 3.92
N LEU A 193 25.64 4.10 4.68
CA LEU A 193 25.83 5.26 5.55
C LEU A 193 26.13 4.83 6.99
N THR A 194 25.19 4.11 7.59
CA THR A 194 25.20 3.76 9.02
C THR A 194 24.83 2.30 9.22
N THR A 195 25.37 1.67 10.27
CA THR A 195 25.01 0.31 10.66
C THR A 195 24.50 0.30 12.09
N TYR A 196 23.18 0.10 12.24
CA TYR A 196 22.52 -0.03 13.54
C TYR A 196 22.69 -1.48 14.01
N ALA A 197 23.50 -1.66 15.05
CA ALA A 197 23.80 -2.96 15.63
C ALA A 197 23.34 -3.01 17.08
N PRO A 198 22.07 -3.37 17.33
CA PRO A 198 21.59 -3.48 18.70
C PRO A 198 22.39 -4.55 19.46
N ILE A 199 22.90 -4.18 20.63
CA ILE A 199 23.68 -5.06 21.49
C ILE A 199 22.75 -6.18 21.97
N GLN A 200 23.06 -7.43 21.56
CA GLN A 200 22.30 -8.67 21.81
C GLN A 200 20.97 -8.82 21.05
N THR A 201 21.05 -9.07 19.73
CA THR A 201 19.89 -9.42 18.90
C THR A 201 20.16 -10.64 18.03
N GLY A 202 19.18 -11.54 17.97
CA GLY A 202 19.10 -12.51 16.88
C GLY A 202 18.60 -11.84 15.59
N ALA A 203 18.41 -12.65 14.56
CA ALA A 203 17.98 -12.22 13.23
C ALA A 203 16.83 -11.19 13.24
N LEU A 204 16.93 -10.17 12.38
CA LEU A 204 15.84 -9.24 12.11
C LEU A 204 15.02 -9.75 10.92
N LEU A 205 13.70 -9.82 11.09
CA LEU A 205 12.77 -10.44 10.13
C LEU A 205 11.91 -9.43 9.39
N CYS A 206 11.73 -8.23 9.94
CA CYS A 206 10.89 -7.21 9.35
C CYS A 206 11.32 -5.80 9.79
N ILE A 207 10.93 -4.83 8.97
CA ILE A 207 11.17 -3.41 9.18
C ILE A 207 9.99 -2.61 8.63
N ALA A 208 9.64 -1.52 9.31
CA ALA A 208 8.69 -0.54 8.82
C ALA A 208 9.13 0.87 9.23
N SER A 209 8.81 1.86 8.41
CA SER A 209 9.10 3.27 8.69
C SER A 209 7.81 4.07 8.87
N CYS A 210 7.94 5.22 9.52
CA CYS A 210 6.97 6.30 9.48
C CYS A 210 7.70 7.53 8.95
N SER A 211 7.32 7.97 7.74
CA SER A 211 7.93 9.13 7.07
C SER A 211 7.79 10.41 7.89
N ASP A 212 6.65 10.58 8.56
CA ASP A 212 6.31 11.83 9.24
C ASP A 212 7.13 12.02 10.53
N LEU A 213 7.34 10.95 11.31
CA LEU A 213 8.23 10.96 12.48
C LEU A 213 9.70 10.80 12.10
N ARG A 214 9.96 10.31 10.88
CA ARG A 214 11.27 9.84 10.42
C ARG A 214 11.85 8.73 11.30
N TYR A 215 10.99 7.89 11.87
CA TYR A 215 11.38 6.72 12.67
C TYR A 215 11.29 5.45 11.84
N PHE A 216 12.03 4.43 12.25
CA PHE A 216 11.81 3.07 11.78
C PHE A 216 11.80 2.08 12.95
N ALA A 217 10.97 1.04 12.81
CA ALA A 217 10.84 -0.04 13.77
C ALA A 217 11.25 -1.36 13.13
N THR A 218 11.91 -2.23 13.88
CA THR A 218 12.31 -3.57 13.44
C THR A 218 11.84 -4.65 14.38
N GLY A 219 11.44 -5.79 13.79
CA GLY A 219 11.06 -6.99 14.53
C GLY A 219 12.16 -8.04 14.47
N SER A 220 12.49 -8.63 15.63
CA SER A 220 13.50 -9.67 15.75
C SER A 220 12.89 -11.06 15.95
N PHE A 221 13.62 -12.08 15.50
CA PHE A 221 13.38 -13.48 15.84
C PHE A 221 13.41 -13.71 17.37
N CYS A 222 14.18 -12.90 18.11
CA CYS A 222 14.23 -12.94 19.57
C CYS A 222 13.04 -12.25 20.28
N GLN A 223 11.90 -12.12 19.60
CA GLN A 223 10.61 -11.67 20.18
C GLN A 223 10.61 -10.19 20.60
N LYS A 224 11.64 -9.43 20.22
CA LYS A 224 11.83 -8.02 20.57
C LYS A 224 11.52 -7.13 19.38
N VAL A 225 11.00 -5.94 19.67
CA VAL A 225 10.84 -4.84 18.72
C VAL A 225 11.78 -3.71 19.13
N PHE A 226 12.46 -3.14 18.15
CA PHE A 226 13.38 -2.03 18.32
C PHE A 226 12.90 -0.86 17.48
N VAL A 227 12.91 0.33 18.06
CA VAL A 227 12.55 1.58 17.37
C VAL A 227 13.76 2.47 17.34
N TYR A 228 14.04 3.07 16.19
CA TYR A 228 15.20 3.91 15.95
C TYR A 228 14.77 5.28 15.44
N ASP A 229 15.45 6.31 15.94
CA ASP A 229 15.51 7.61 15.30
C ASP A 229 16.88 7.71 14.60
N PRO A 230 16.95 7.74 13.26
CA PRO A 230 18.20 7.83 12.52
C PRO A 230 19.00 9.12 12.84
N ARG A 231 18.37 10.11 13.49
CA ARG A 231 19.03 11.35 13.93
C ARG A 231 19.69 11.23 15.30
N ASN A 232 19.27 10.26 16.12
CA ASN A 232 19.71 10.09 17.51
C ASN A 232 20.86 9.08 17.66
N GLY A 233 21.49 8.69 16.53
CA GLY A 233 22.61 7.76 16.48
C GLY A 233 22.19 6.31 16.23
N ASP A 234 23.07 5.38 16.58
CA ASP A 234 22.97 3.97 16.18
C ASP A 234 22.18 3.10 17.17
N GLU A 235 21.80 3.67 18.32
CA GLU A 235 21.11 2.98 19.40
C GLU A 235 19.58 3.10 19.27
N PRO A 236 18.83 2.05 19.66
CA PRO A 236 17.38 2.11 19.64
C PRO A 236 16.84 3.06 20.72
N ILE A 237 15.94 3.95 20.33
CA ILE A 237 15.21 4.85 21.26
C ILE A 237 14.23 4.07 22.15
N PHE A 238 13.63 3.00 21.61
CA PHE A 238 12.75 2.12 22.36
C PHE A 238 13.09 0.65 22.07
N LYS A 239 13.02 -0.16 23.12
CA LYS A 239 13.22 -1.61 23.07
C LYS A 239 12.19 -2.28 23.97
N TYR A 240 11.31 -3.08 23.38
CA TYR A 240 10.29 -3.79 24.13
C TYR A 240 10.12 -5.23 23.63
N LYS A 241 9.52 -6.07 24.46
CA LYS A 241 9.28 -7.50 24.18
C LYS A 241 7.78 -7.79 24.23
N PRO A 242 7.06 -7.50 23.13
CA PRO A 242 5.60 -7.63 23.11
C PRO A 242 5.11 -9.08 22.99
N HIS A 243 5.91 -9.97 22.41
CA HIS A 243 5.48 -11.29 21.95
C HIS A 243 6.21 -12.45 22.66
N LYS A 244 5.62 -13.64 22.55
CA LYS A 244 6.18 -14.91 23.03
C LYS A 244 6.94 -15.68 21.96
N ARG A 245 6.77 -15.33 20.68
CA ARG A 245 7.50 -15.89 19.53
C ARG A 245 8.09 -14.80 18.63
N SER A 246 8.70 -15.23 17.52
CA SER A 246 9.35 -14.38 16.53
C SER A 246 8.40 -13.28 16.03
N VAL A 247 8.92 -12.07 15.83
CA VAL A 247 8.13 -10.96 15.25
C VAL A 247 8.26 -11.02 13.74
N ILE A 248 7.18 -11.37 13.04
CA ILE A 248 7.19 -11.66 11.60
C ILE A 248 6.95 -10.39 10.78
N ARG A 249 6.10 -9.48 11.26
CA ARG A 249 5.77 -8.21 10.58
C ARG A 249 5.64 -7.08 11.60
N VAL A 250 5.99 -5.88 11.16
CA VAL A 250 5.77 -4.63 11.91
C VAL A 250 5.15 -3.63 10.94
N SER A 251 4.23 -2.82 11.44
CA SER A 251 3.69 -1.65 10.75
C SER A 251 3.66 -0.47 11.74
N MET A 252 3.75 0.75 11.24
CA MET A 252 3.91 1.93 12.06
C MET A 252 3.20 3.12 11.43
N ASN A 253 2.52 3.92 12.26
CA ASN A 253 1.99 5.22 11.88
C ASN A 253 2.51 6.31 12.85
N LEU A 254 1.84 7.46 12.93
CA LEU A 254 2.21 8.55 13.84
C LEU A 254 2.00 8.24 15.32
N ASN A 255 1.07 7.34 15.64
CA ASN A 255 0.57 7.14 17.01
C ASN A 255 0.93 5.76 17.57
N TYR A 256 0.97 4.73 16.72
CA TYR A 256 1.11 3.34 17.13
C TYR A 256 2.19 2.61 16.33
N ILE A 257 2.79 1.63 16.98
CA ILE A 257 3.60 0.57 16.36
C ILE A 257 2.85 -0.72 16.57
N ILE A 258 2.61 -1.43 15.47
CA ILE A 258 1.82 -2.65 15.44
C ILE A 258 2.73 -3.77 15.00
N SER A 259 2.93 -4.75 15.87
CA SER A 259 3.77 -5.91 15.59
C SER A 259 2.93 -7.18 15.56
N ALA A 260 3.16 -8.03 14.57
CA ALA A 260 2.59 -9.36 14.49
C ALA A 260 3.66 -10.43 14.71
N SER A 261 3.24 -11.49 15.38
CA SER A 261 4.12 -12.61 15.71
C SER A 261 3.53 -13.96 15.29
N GLU A 262 4.44 -14.93 15.20
CA GLU A 262 4.13 -16.35 15.07
C GLU A 262 3.32 -16.90 16.27
N ASP A 263 3.24 -16.15 17.39
CA ASP A 263 2.39 -16.51 18.52
C ASP A 263 0.89 -16.26 18.28
N ARG A 264 0.53 -15.85 17.05
CA ARG A 264 -0.84 -15.56 16.58
C ARG A 264 -1.45 -14.27 17.15
N THR A 265 -0.63 -13.46 17.82
CA THR A 265 -1.06 -12.19 18.39
C THR A 265 -0.52 -11.00 17.60
N VAL A 266 -1.27 -9.91 17.67
CA VAL A 266 -0.87 -8.57 17.25
C VAL A 266 -0.74 -7.71 18.50
N SER A 267 0.43 -7.10 18.69
CA SER A 267 0.68 -6.17 19.78
C SER A 267 0.62 -4.74 19.28
N ILE A 268 -0.04 -3.89 20.05
CA ILE A 268 -0.21 -2.47 19.77
C ILE A 268 0.56 -1.70 20.82
N TRP A 269 1.52 -0.91 20.37
CA TRP A 269 2.34 -0.08 21.21
C TRP A 269 2.08 1.40 20.90
N ASP A 270 1.74 2.17 21.91
CA ASP A 270 1.52 3.61 21.79
C ASP A 270 2.86 4.35 21.83
N GLN A 271 3.15 5.09 20.78
CA GLN A 271 4.40 5.84 20.62
C GLN A 271 4.51 7.04 21.56
N ARG A 272 3.37 7.67 21.89
CA ARG A 272 3.34 8.83 22.78
C ARG A 272 3.48 8.39 24.24
N ALA A 273 2.76 7.32 24.61
CA ALA A 273 2.80 6.81 25.97
C ALA A 273 4.03 5.94 26.26
N GLY A 274 4.69 5.42 25.22
CA GLY A 274 5.86 4.56 25.33
C GLY A 274 5.53 3.17 25.88
N LYS A 275 4.29 2.70 25.75
CA LYS A 275 3.78 1.49 26.43
C LYS A 275 2.94 0.63 25.49
N THR A 276 2.94 -0.68 25.75
CA THR A 276 2.02 -1.62 25.08
C THR A 276 0.61 -1.35 25.58
N LEU A 277 -0.29 -1.04 24.64
CA LEU A 277 -1.71 -0.83 24.93
C LEU A 277 -2.43 -2.17 25.06
N GLN A 278 -2.32 -3.01 24.04
CA GLN A 278 -3.01 -4.29 23.95
C GLN A 278 -2.24 -5.33 23.16
N ASN A 279 -2.56 -6.59 23.44
CA ASN A 279 -2.12 -7.76 22.69
C ASN A 279 -3.36 -8.57 22.30
N ASN A 280 -3.73 -8.54 21.03
CA ASN A 280 -4.95 -9.17 20.52
C ASN A 280 -4.60 -10.47 19.80
N GLU A 281 -5.29 -11.55 20.16
CA GLU A 281 -5.21 -12.80 19.41
C GLU A 281 -6.09 -12.68 18.16
N VAL A 282 -5.47 -12.79 16.98
CA VAL A 282 -6.18 -12.60 15.70
C VAL A 282 -6.94 -13.88 15.31
N SER A 283 -6.32 -15.03 15.56
CA SER A 283 -6.86 -16.35 15.23
C SER A 283 -6.27 -17.41 16.16
N LYS A 284 -7.06 -18.43 16.47
CA LYS A 284 -6.62 -19.56 17.31
C LYS A 284 -5.81 -20.59 16.52
N ASP A 285 -6.09 -20.75 15.23
CA ASP A 285 -5.57 -21.86 14.43
C ASP A 285 -4.62 -21.43 13.30
N SER A 286 -4.49 -20.12 13.05
CA SER A 286 -3.64 -19.58 11.99
C SER A 286 -2.56 -18.63 12.51
N PHE A 287 -1.41 -18.62 11.83
CA PHE A 287 -0.32 -17.69 12.08
C PHE A 287 -0.28 -16.60 11.02
N ILE A 288 0.22 -15.43 11.44
CA ILE A 288 0.24 -14.22 10.63
C ILE A 288 1.43 -14.26 9.67
N MET A 289 1.18 -13.94 8.40
CA MET A 289 2.18 -13.92 7.33
C MET A 289 2.43 -12.53 6.78
N SER A 290 1.41 -11.69 6.73
CA SER A 290 1.48 -10.35 6.15
C SER A 290 0.66 -9.35 6.95
N MET A 291 1.07 -8.08 6.90
CA MET A 291 0.39 -6.97 7.56
C MET A 291 0.53 -5.72 6.71
N CYS A 292 -0.56 -4.96 6.60
CA CYS A 292 -0.58 -3.64 6.02
C CYS A 292 -1.48 -2.73 6.86
N MET A 293 -0.97 -1.55 7.23
CA MET A 293 -1.74 -0.53 7.93
C MET A 293 -2.09 0.57 6.94
N GLN A 294 -3.37 0.94 6.91
CA GLN A 294 -3.83 2.11 6.18
C GLN A 294 -4.75 2.94 7.08
N ASN A 295 -4.34 4.18 7.34
CA ASN A 295 -5.00 5.09 8.28
C ASN A 295 -5.10 4.45 9.68
N ASN A 296 -6.32 4.13 10.11
CA ASN A 296 -6.65 3.61 11.44
C ASN A 296 -7.07 2.13 11.39
N VAL A 297 -6.83 1.46 10.26
CA VAL A 297 -7.23 0.06 10.02
C VAL A 297 -6.01 -0.76 9.67
N VAL A 298 -5.92 -1.95 10.25
CA VAL A 298 -4.85 -2.92 9.98
C VAL A 298 -5.43 -4.15 9.32
N TYR A 299 -4.82 -4.53 8.21
CA TYR A 299 -5.14 -5.74 7.48
C TYR A 299 -4.06 -6.77 7.75
N VAL A 300 -4.48 -7.94 8.20
CA VAL A 300 -3.60 -9.05 8.58
C VAL A 300 -3.93 -10.26 7.72
N GLY A 301 -2.93 -10.78 7.01
CA GLY A 301 -3.05 -11.99 6.19
C GLY A 301 -2.48 -13.18 6.94
N ASP A 302 -3.24 -14.26 6.96
CA ASP A 302 -2.84 -15.50 7.65
C ASP A 302 -2.32 -16.58 6.68
N ASN A 303 -1.86 -17.68 7.26
CA ASN A 303 -1.40 -18.85 6.51
C ASN A 303 -2.52 -19.72 5.90
N LEU A 304 -3.78 -19.49 6.30
CA LEU A 304 -4.97 -20.22 5.85
C LEU A 304 -5.79 -19.45 4.81
N ALA A 305 -5.19 -18.44 4.18
CA ALA A 305 -5.80 -17.62 3.14
C ALA A 305 -6.96 -16.72 3.62
N ASN A 306 -6.94 -16.29 4.88
CA ASN A 306 -7.87 -15.33 5.45
C ASN A 306 -7.21 -13.94 5.62
N ILE A 307 -8.04 -12.92 5.44
CA ILE A 307 -7.71 -11.53 5.76
C ILE A 307 -8.53 -11.13 6.98
N HIS A 308 -7.85 -10.70 8.03
CA HIS A 308 -8.45 -10.14 9.23
C HIS A 308 -8.31 -8.62 9.22
N VAL A 309 -9.37 -7.91 9.58
CA VAL A 309 -9.43 -6.46 9.64
C VAL A 309 -9.56 -6.03 11.09
N LEU A 310 -8.57 -5.28 11.56
CA LEU A 310 -8.47 -4.76 12.93
C LEU A 310 -8.70 -3.24 12.88
N ASP A 311 -9.52 -2.73 13.78
CA ASP A 311 -9.93 -1.31 13.79
C ASP A 311 -9.44 -0.61 15.06
N GLU A 312 -8.78 0.54 14.92
CA GLU A 312 -8.31 1.36 16.04
C GLU A 312 -9.44 1.71 17.02
N LYS A 313 -10.67 2.01 16.55
CA LYS A 313 -11.77 2.39 17.45
C LYS A 313 -12.18 1.29 18.42
N LYS A 314 -11.86 0.04 18.07
CA LYS A 314 -12.07 -1.14 18.92
C LYS A 314 -10.75 -1.66 19.47
N MET A 315 -9.79 -0.77 19.74
CA MET A 315 -8.47 -1.12 20.28
C MET A 315 -7.74 -2.19 19.43
N PHE A 316 -7.95 -2.15 18.11
CA PHE A 316 -7.42 -3.11 17.15
C PHE A 316 -7.86 -4.55 17.39
N GLU A 317 -9.05 -4.77 17.95
CA GLU A 317 -9.67 -6.09 17.95
C GLU A 317 -10.06 -6.52 16.52
N PRO A 318 -10.03 -7.83 16.20
CA PRO A 318 -10.45 -8.32 14.89
C PRO A 318 -11.96 -8.10 14.71
N VAL A 319 -12.33 -7.17 13.83
CA VAL A 319 -13.73 -6.79 13.58
C VAL A 319 -14.36 -7.68 12.52
N LYS A 320 -13.60 -7.97 11.45
CA LYS A 320 -14.08 -8.75 10.30
C LYS A 320 -12.98 -9.71 9.84
N THR A 321 -13.41 -10.87 9.37
CA THR A 321 -12.53 -11.90 8.79
C THR A 321 -13.13 -12.31 7.45
N TYR A 322 -12.34 -12.24 6.40
CA TYR A 322 -12.73 -12.64 5.05
C TYR A 322 -11.88 -13.82 4.62
N LYS A 323 -12.53 -14.87 4.14
CA LYS A 323 -11.83 -15.95 3.45
C LYS A 323 -11.58 -15.53 2.02
N THR A 324 -10.32 -15.50 1.62
CA THR A 324 -9.95 -15.21 0.22
C THR A 324 -10.12 -16.46 -0.63
N GLU A 325 -10.16 -16.27 -1.94
CA GLU A 325 -10.13 -17.36 -2.91
C GLU A 325 -8.73 -17.93 -3.17
N HIS A 326 -7.71 -17.52 -2.38
CA HIS A 326 -6.37 -18.10 -2.47
C HIS A 326 -6.36 -19.54 -1.95
N LYS A 327 -5.46 -20.36 -2.49
CA LYS A 327 -5.29 -21.76 -2.11
C LYS A 327 -4.24 -21.97 -1.02
N LYS A 328 -3.32 -21.01 -0.87
CA LYS A 328 -2.22 -21.05 0.11
C LYS A 328 -2.14 -19.72 0.90
N SER A 329 -1.23 -19.68 1.86
CA SER A 329 -0.93 -18.53 2.73
C SER A 329 -0.73 -17.21 1.99
N ILE A 330 -1.20 -16.12 2.59
CA ILE A 330 -1.08 -14.76 2.04
C ILE A 330 0.27 -14.15 2.42
N THR A 331 1.16 -13.99 1.43
CA THR A 331 2.53 -13.50 1.63
C THR A 331 2.64 -11.98 1.69
N GLY A 332 1.69 -11.28 1.07
CA GLY A 332 1.66 -9.84 1.02
C GLY A 332 0.24 -9.30 0.90
N ILE A 333 0.02 -8.16 1.55
CA ILE A 333 -1.22 -7.39 1.47
C ILE A 333 -0.83 -5.94 1.22
N HIS A 334 -1.50 -5.31 0.28
CA HIS A 334 -1.45 -3.88 0.11
C HIS A 334 -2.87 -3.34 -0.03
N VAL A 335 -3.19 -2.35 0.79
CA VAL A 335 -4.50 -1.69 0.74
C VAL A 335 -4.30 -0.24 0.35
N ASP A 336 -5.10 0.19 -0.60
CA ASP A 336 -5.20 1.59 -0.94
C ASP A 336 -6.68 1.91 -1.26
N ALA A 337 -7.05 3.19 -1.25
CA ALA A 337 -8.41 3.68 -1.39
C ALA A 337 -9.20 3.02 -2.54
N GLY A 338 -8.56 2.64 -3.64
CA GLY A 338 -9.23 2.02 -4.79
C GLY A 338 -9.04 0.51 -4.96
N CYS A 339 -8.17 -0.16 -4.18
CA CYS A 339 -7.89 -1.59 -4.37
C CYS A 339 -7.31 -2.25 -3.12
N LEU A 340 -7.69 -3.50 -2.91
CA LEU A 340 -7.06 -4.43 -1.97
C LEU A 340 -6.31 -5.49 -2.81
N ILE A 341 -4.98 -5.49 -2.72
CA ILE A 341 -4.10 -6.40 -3.45
C ILE A 341 -3.59 -7.44 -2.45
N THR A 342 -3.78 -8.71 -2.78
CA THR A 342 -3.25 -9.83 -1.99
C THR A 342 -2.40 -10.74 -2.86
N SER A 343 -1.28 -11.19 -2.32
CA SER A 343 -0.41 -12.19 -2.95
C SER A 343 -0.33 -13.45 -2.11
N SER A 344 -0.15 -14.59 -2.75
CA SER A 344 -0.08 -15.88 -2.07
C SER A 344 1.04 -16.77 -2.62
N LEU A 345 1.44 -17.76 -1.81
CA LEU A 345 2.32 -18.84 -2.23
C LEU A 345 1.70 -19.73 -3.32
N ASP A 346 0.42 -19.57 -3.62
CA ASP A 346 -0.25 -20.24 -4.74
C ASP A 346 0.09 -19.62 -6.12
N ARG A 347 1.00 -18.64 -6.15
CA ARG A 347 1.48 -17.92 -7.34
C ARG A 347 0.48 -16.94 -7.92
N THR A 348 -0.61 -16.64 -7.22
CA THR A 348 -1.62 -15.70 -7.67
C THR A 348 -1.51 -14.37 -6.93
N VAL A 349 -1.75 -13.30 -7.66
CA VAL A 349 -2.06 -11.97 -7.12
C VAL A 349 -3.52 -11.70 -7.42
N LYS A 350 -4.30 -11.50 -6.36
CA LYS A 350 -5.72 -11.17 -6.45
C LYS A 350 -5.92 -9.71 -6.11
N ILE A 351 -6.73 -9.06 -6.93
CA ILE A 351 -7.05 -7.65 -6.78
C ILE A 351 -8.53 -7.56 -6.56
N SER A 352 -8.89 -7.07 -5.39
CA SER A 352 -10.26 -6.95 -4.93
C SER A 352 -10.63 -5.50 -4.71
N SER A 353 -11.92 -5.24 -4.77
CA SER A 353 -12.46 -3.96 -4.36
C SER A 353 -12.28 -3.80 -2.84
N PRO A 354 -11.91 -2.60 -2.37
CA PRO A 354 -11.76 -2.29 -0.95
C PRO A 354 -13.14 -2.05 -0.31
N THR A 355 -14.05 -2.99 -0.49
CA THR A 355 -15.43 -2.93 -0.01
C THR A 355 -15.70 -4.07 0.97
N ASP A 356 -16.75 -3.97 1.77
CA ASP A 356 -17.15 -5.05 2.69
C ASP A 356 -18.48 -5.71 2.24
N PRO A 357 -18.43 -6.97 1.75
CA PRO A 357 -17.26 -7.84 1.62
C PRO A 357 -16.38 -7.52 0.40
N PRO A 358 -15.06 -7.80 0.43
CA PRO A 358 -14.18 -7.56 -0.70
C PRO A 358 -14.58 -8.40 -1.90
N THR A 359 -14.77 -7.75 -3.06
CA THR A 359 -15.15 -8.43 -4.30
C THR A 359 -13.97 -8.53 -5.25
N LEU A 360 -13.70 -9.72 -5.80
CA LEU A 360 -12.62 -9.91 -6.76
C LEU A 360 -12.88 -9.10 -8.04
N LEU A 361 -11.88 -8.33 -8.46
CA LEU A 361 -11.89 -7.57 -9.70
C LEU A 361 -11.06 -8.28 -10.78
N SER A 362 -9.85 -8.71 -10.42
CA SER A 362 -8.95 -9.40 -11.34
C SER A 362 -8.01 -10.35 -10.59
N GLU A 363 -7.60 -11.39 -11.29
CA GLU A 363 -6.63 -12.38 -10.84
C GLU A 363 -5.50 -12.45 -11.86
N PHE A 364 -4.27 -12.42 -11.36
CA PHE A 364 -3.08 -12.55 -12.17
C PHE A 364 -2.21 -13.66 -11.63
N GLU A 365 -1.63 -14.44 -12.54
CA GLU A 365 -0.69 -15.50 -12.21
C GLU A 365 0.74 -15.04 -12.45
N PHE A 366 1.57 -15.21 -11.42
CA PHE A 366 3.02 -15.05 -11.49
C PHE A 366 3.63 -16.38 -11.93
N LYS A 367 4.29 -16.39 -13.09
CA LYS A 367 4.70 -17.65 -13.71
C LYS A 367 5.94 -18.27 -13.05
N ASN A 368 6.78 -17.44 -12.44
CA ASN A 368 8.15 -17.81 -12.09
C ASN A 368 8.30 -18.18 -10.60
N GLY A 369 7.45 -19.10 -10.13
CA GLY A 369 7.57 -19.66 -8.78
C GLY A 369 6.62 -19.04 -7.76
N GLU A 370 6.93 -19.22 -6.47
CA GLU A 370 6.10 -18.71 -5.37
C GLU A 370 6.40 -17.22 -5.09
N ILE A 371 5.37 -16.46 -4.72
CA ILE A 371 5.51 -15.03 -4.46
C ILE A 371 6.03 -14.83 -3.04
N ALA A 372 7.22 -14.25 -2.90
CA ALA A 372 7.84 -13.96 -1.62
C ALA A 372 7.34 -12.63 -1.03
N SER A 373 7.26 -11.58 -1.85
CA SER A 373 6.87 -10.24 -1.41
C SER A 373 6.21 -9.43 -2.52
N ILE A 374 5.49 -8.39 -2.14
CA ILE A 374 4.89 -7.41 -3.06
C ILE A 374 5.13 -5.99 -2.57
N GLY A 375 5.25 -5.07 -3.51
CA GLY A 375 5.29 -3.64 -3.26
C GLY A 375 4.37 -2.94 -4.25
N PHE A 376 3.54 -2.03 -3.77
CA PHE A 376 2.67 -1.24 -4.64
C PHE A 376 2.88 0.23 -4.34
N LEU A 377 3.22 1.01 -5.38
CA LEU A 377 3.37 2.44 -5.25
C LEU A 377 3.03 3.10 -6.58
N ASN A 378 2.13 4.09 -6.53
CA ASN A 378 1.80 4.93 -7.67
C ASN A 378 1.50 4.15 -8.97
N GLU A 379 0.60 3.17 -8.90
CA GLU A 379 0.15 2.38 -10.07
C GLU A 379 1.20 1.41 -10.64
N THR A 380 2.37 1.34 -10.02
CA THR A 380 3.36 0.30 -10.24
C THR A 380 3.19 -0.76 -9.16
N LEU A 381 2.95 -2.00 -9.58
CA LEU A 381 2.98 -3.17 -8.71
C LEU A 381 4.28 -3.93 -8.99
N ALA A 382 5.11 -4.10 -7.98
CA ALA A 382 6.28 -4.96 -8.02
C ALA A 382 5.97 -6.26 -7.25
N ILE A 383 6.31 -7.38 -7.86
CA ILE A 383 6.12 -8.72 -7.31
C ILE A 383 7.48 -9.39 -7.33
N SER A 384 7.89 -9.95 -6.20
CA SER A 384 9.15 -10.68 -6.09
C SER A 384 8.90 -12.17 -5.85
N GLY A 385 9.63 -12.99 -6.59
CA GLY A 385 9.60 -14.44 -6.50
C GLY A 385 10.88 -15.03 -5.90
N THR A 386 11.19 -16.26 -6.30
CA THR A 386 12.42 -16.94 -5.89
C THR A 386 13.64 -16.36 -6.58
N ASP A 387 13.58 -16.08 -7.88
CA ASP A 387 14.75 -15.58 -8.62
C ASP A 387 14.42 -14.34 -9.46
N ASP A 388 13.14 -14.07 -9.67
CA ASP A 388 12.66 -13.03 -10.58
C ASP A 388 11.85 -11.95 -9.88
N ILE A 389 11.90 -10.75 -10.44
CA ILE A 389 11.01 -9.64 -10.09
C ILE A 389 10.18 -9.29 -11.32
N GLU A 390 8.86 -9.34 -11.18
CA GLU A 390 7.94 -8.82 -12.17
C GLU A 390 7.43 -7.45 -11.73
N ILE A 391 7.47 -6.49 -12.64
CA ILE A 391 6.99 -5.14 -12.42
C ILE A 391 5.87 -4.87 -13.41
N TRP A 392 4.70 -4.62 -12.86
CA TRP A 392 3.47 -4.38 -13.58
C TRP A 392 3.18 -2.89 -13.49
N GLN A 393 3.49 -2.18 -14.57
CA GLN A 393 3.09 -0.80 -14.75
C GLN A 393 1.73 -0.78 -15.43
N LEU A 394 0.74 -0.23 -14.74
CA LEU A 394 -0.57 0.02 -15.34
C LEU A 394 -0.39 1.16 -16.34
N ALA A 395 -0.39 0.85 -17.63
CA ALA A 395 -0.01 1.78 -18.67
C ALA A 395 -0.91 3.03 -18.64
N TYR A 396 -0.32 4.17 -18.26
CA TYR A 396 -0.92 5.47 -18.50
C TYR A 396 -0.63 5.82 -19.97
N LYS A 397 -1.61 5.61 -20.86
CA LYS A 397 -1.64 6.43 -22.07
C LYS A 397 -2.10 7.83 -21.66
N SER A 398 -1.18 8.66 -21.18
CA SER A 398 -1.36 10.12 -21.12
C SER A 398 -1.42 10.65 -22.55
N LYS A 399 -2.62 10.66 -23.12
CA LYS A 399 -3.02 11.74 -24.02
C LYS A 399 -4.37 12.25 -23.56
N CYS A 400 -4.34 13.11 -22.55
CA CYS A 400 -5.31 14.18 -22.39
C CYS A 400 -4.54 15.44 -22.04
#